data_AF-G7JIA0-F1
#
_entry.id   AF-G7JIA0-F1
#
_cell.length_a   1.000
_cell.length_b   1.000
_cell.length_c   1.000
_cell.angle_alpha   90.00
_cell.angle_beta   90.00
_cell.angle_gamma   90.00
#
_symmetry.space_group_name_H-M   'P 1'
#
loop_
_entity.id
_entity.type
_entity.pdbx_description
1 polymer ?
#
loop_
_entity_poly.entity_id
_entity_poly.type
_entity_poly.pdbx_seq_one_letter_code
_entity_poly.pdbx_strand_id
1 'polypeptide(L)'
;MSSTSDIVSVELNQSRRWIPMQRSWGARWALNSGSQLQPPFSIKITENGNGKSNTIIAYNMIPRNWQPGKVYRSLVNFKNL
;
A
#
# COMPACT_ATOMS: atom_id res chain seq x y z
N MET A 1 5.49 25.07 -10.06
CA MET A 1 5.87 23.72 -10.55
C MET A 1 5.09 22.70 -9.73
N SER A 2 4.18 21.96 -10.35
CA SER A 2 3.48 20.86 -9.68
C SER A 2 4.48 19.73 -9.47
N SER A 3 4.80 19.38 -8.23
CA SER A 3 5.57 18.18 -7.92
C SER A 3 4.66 16.97 -8.12
N THR A 4 4.53 16.49 -9.36
CA THR A 4 3.76 15.29 -9.67
C THR A 4 4.55 14.08 -9.21
N SER A 5 4.23 13.54 -8.03
CA SER A 5 4.65 12.20 -7.65
C SER A 5 3.60 11.17 -8.09
N ASP A 6 4.05 10.05 -8.61
CA ASP A 6 3.21 8.92 -8.99
C ASP A 6 3.50 7.73 -8.08
N ILE A 7 2.44 7.07 -7.61
CA ILE A 7 2.58 5.78 -6.90
C ILE A 7 3.01 4.73 -7.92
N VAL A 8 4.20 4.17 -7.72
CA VAL A 8 4.82 3.19 -8.62
C VAL A 8 4.78 1.76 -8.09
N SER A 9 4.64 1.59 -6.77
CA SER A 9 4.54 0.27 -6.14
C SER A 9 3.64 0.30 -4.91
N VAL A 10 2.84 -0.75 -4.75
CA VAL A 10 2.11 -1.05 -3.53
C VAL A 10 2.36 -2.52 -3.18
N GLU A 11 2.74 -2.77 -1.94
CA GLU A 11 2.95 -4.12 -1.41
C GLU A 11 2.10 -4.34 -0.15
N LEU A 12 1.57 -5.54 0.00
CA LEU A 12 0.85 -5.99 1.19
C LEU A 12 1.77 -6.90 2.01
N ASN A 13 1.91 -6.63 3.32
CA ASN A 13 2.54 -7.56 4.25
C ASN A 13 1.50 -8.46 4.89
N GLN A 14 1.75 -9.76 4.85
CA GLN A 14 1.11 -10.77 5.69
C GLN A 14 2.16 -11.75 6.18
N SER A 15 2.06 -12.20 7.43
CA SER A 15 2.98 -13.19 8.02
C SER A 15 4.48 -12.89 7.73
N ARG A 16 4.86 -11.61 7.86
CA ARG A 16 6.22 -11.08 7.65
C ARG A 16 6.74 -11.15 6.21
N ARG A 17 5.87 -11.37 5.22
CA ARG A 17 6.23 -11.37 3.78
C ARG A 17 5.54 -10.22 3.07
N TRP A 18 6.31 -9.42 2.34
CA TRP A 18 5.81 -8.39 1.43
C TRP A 18 5.47 -9.02 0.09
N ILE A 19 4.26 -8.76 -0.41
CA ILE A 19 3.76 -9.30 -1.66
C ILE A 19 3.35 -8.12 -2.55
N PRO A 20 3.89 -8.02 -3.77
CA PRO A 20 3.55 -6.94 -4.68
C PRO A 20 2.08 -7.03 -5.10
N MET A 21 1.41 -5.89 -5.11
CA MET A 21 0.07 -5.72 -5.65
C MET A 21 0.16 -5.26 -7.10
N GLN A 22 -0.82 -5.66 -7.90
CA GLN A 22 -0.93 -5.24 -9.29
C GLN A 22 -1.79 -3.99 -9.39
N ARG A 23 -1.30 -2.98 -10.12
CA ARG A 23 -2.13 -1.82 -10.48
C ARG A 23 -3.25 -2.29 -11.41
N SER A 24 -4.48 -2.01 -11.04
CA SER A 24 -5.66 -2.32 -11.83
C SER A 24 -6.04 -1.11 -12.67
N TRP A 25 -6.96 -0.25 -12.19
CA TRP A 25 -7.37 0.97 -12.88
C TRP A 25 -7.24 2.19 -11.95
N GLY A 26 -6.78 3.32 -12.51
CA GLY A 26 -6.57 4.54 -11.73
C GLY A 26 -5.62 4.32 -10.54
N ALA A 27 -6.13 4.60 -9.33
CA ALA A 27 -5.42 4.40 -8.07
C ALA A 27 -5.75 3.05 -7.39
N ARG A 28 -6.41 2.12 -8.08
CA ARG A 28 -6.75 0.80 -7.53
C ARG A 28 -5.59 -0.17 -7.68
N TRP A 29 -5.22 -0.81 -6.57
CA TRP A 29 -4.24 -1.89 -6.51
C TRP A 29 -4.93 -3.16 -6.01
N ALA A 30 -4.60 -4.31 -6.59
CA ALA A 30 -5.22 -5.59 -6.27
C ALA A 30 -4.15 -6.66 -6.02
N LEU A 31 -4.41 -7.54 -5.07
CA LEU A 31 -3.63 -8.75 -4.85
C LEU A 31 -4.51 -9.97 -5.13
N ASN A 32 -4.10 -10.81 -6.07
CA ASN A 32 -4.68 -12.12 -6.27
C ASN A 32 -3.70 -13.17 -5.70
N SER A 33 -3.94 -13.60 -4.46
CA SER A 33 -2.99 -14.45 -3.71
C SER A 33 -3.11 -15.94 -4.04
N GLY A 34 -4.17 -16.38 -4.72
CA GLY A 34 -4.47 -17.81 -4.93
C GLY A 34 -4.66 -18.64 -3.66
N SER A 35 -4.64 -18.00 -2.49
CA SER A 35 -4.64 -18.62 -1.16
C SER A 35 -5.25 -17.66 -0.13
N GLN A 36 -5.70 -18.19 1.00
CA GLN A 36 -6.29 -17.36 2.06
C GLN A 36 -5.26 -16.37 2.63
N LEU A 37 -5.63 -15.08 2.65
CA LEU A 37 -4.80 -14.04 3.24
C LEU A 37 -4.79 -14.15 4.77
N GLN A 38 -3.64 -13.84 5.38
CA GLN A 38 -3.39 -13.95 6.82
C GLN A 38 -3.24 -12.56 7.47
N PRO A 39 -4.35 -11.95 7.96
CA PRO A 39 -4.29 -10.64 8.61
C PRO A 39 -3.65 -10.72 10.02
N PRO A 40 -3.23 -9.60 10.61
CA PRO A 40 -3.37 -8.22 10.12
C PRO A 40 -2.45 -7.90 8.94
N PHE A 41 -2.88 -6.96 8.10
CA PHE A 41 -2.10 -6.52 6.94
C PHE A 41 -1.44 -5.17 7.16
N SER A 42 -0.20 -5.06 6.68
CA SER A 42 0.48 -3.77 6.51
C SER A 42 0.53 -3.41 5.03
N ILE A 43 0.54 -2.13 4.70
CA ILE A 43 0.70 -1.66 3.33
C ILE A 43 1.97 -0.84 3.22
N LYS A 44 2.78 -1.12 2.20
CA LYS A 44 3.93 -0.31 1.80
C LYS A 44 3.61 0.35 0.48
N ILE A 45 3.84 1.65 0.38
CA ILE A 45 3.59 2.45 -0.83
C ILE A 45 4.90 3.13 -1.19
N THR A 46 5.30 3.01 -2.45
CA THR A 46 6.43 3.73 -3.03
C THR A 46 5.93 4.68 -4.10
N GLU A 47 6.35 5.94 -4.00
CA GLU A 47 6.14 6.95 -5.03
C GLU A 47 7.46 7.35 -5.69
N ASN A 48 7.38 7.78 -6.95
CA ASN A 48 8.47 8.44 -7.64
C ASN A 48 8.04 9.85 -8.05
N GLY A 49 8.89 10.84 -7.82
CA GLY A 49 8.65 12.23 -8.20
C GLY A 49 9.92 13.06 -8.12
N ASN A 50 10.11 14.00 -9.05
CA ASN A 50 11.30 14.87 -9.08
C ASN A 50 12.63 14.11 -9.02
N GLY A 51 12.72 12.95 -9.69
CA GLY A 51 13.93 12.09 -9.68
C GLY A 51 14.22 11.37 -8.36
N LYS A 52 13.32 11.47 -7.37
CA LYS A 52 13.44 10.80 -6.07
C LYS A 52 12.41 9.68 -5.96
N SER A 53 12.74 8.68 -5.15
CA SER A 53 11.83 7.60 -4.76
C SER A 53 11.63 7.65 -3.25
N ASN A 54 10.38 7.72 -2.81
CA ASN A 54 10.01 7.76 -1.40
C ASN A 54 9.14 6.56 -1.07
N THR A 55 9.29 6.01 0.13
CA THR A 55 8.48 4.89 0.61
C THR A 55 7.88 5.19 1.98
N ILE A 56 6.61 4.85 2.15
CA ILE A 56 5.94 4.82 3.45
C ILE A 56 5.44 3.42 3.76
N ILE A 57 5.38 3.11 5.06
CA ILE A 57 4.83 1.85 5.55
C ILE A 57 3.76 2.14 6.61
N ALA A 58 2.55 1.67 6.37
CA ALA A 58 1.47 1.64 7.34
C ALA A 58 1.35 0.24 7.94
N TYR A 59 1.88 0.07 9.15
CA TYR A 59 1.89 -1.22 9.84
C TYR A 59 0.52 -1.60 10.40
N ASN A 60 0.11 -2.85 10.16
CA ASN A 60 -1.07 -3.50 10.73
C ASN A 60 -2.38 -2.69 10.64
N MET A 61 -2.51 -1.82 9.63
CA MET A 61 -3.66 -0.91 9.51
C MET A 61 -4.96 -1.64 9.13
N ILE A 62 -4.87 -2.82 8.51
CA ILE A 62 -6.02 -3.67 8.20
C ILE A 62 -6.06 -4.81 9.23
N PRO A 63 -7.04 -4.82 10.16
CA PRO A 63 -7.05 -5.72 11.32
C PRO A 63 -7.51 -7.14 10.95
N ARG A 64 -7.42 -8.08 11.91
CA ARG A 64 -7.86 -9.48 11.73
C ARG A 64 -9.32 -9.62 11.32
N ASN A 65 -10.19 -8.80 11.89
CA ASN A 65 -11.63 -8.79 11.65
C ASN A 65 -12.04 -7.85 10.50
N TRP A 66 -11.15 -7.65 9.51
CA TRP A 66 -11.46 -6.78 8.39
C TRP A 66 -12.68 -7.28 7.60
N GLN A 67 -13.39 -6.36 6.96
CA GLN A 67 -14.56 -6.67 6.15
C GLN A 67 -14.48 -5.99 4.78
N PRO A 68 -14.96 -6.65 3.71
CA PRO A 68 -15.11 -6.01 2.40
C PRO A 68 -15.89 -4.69 2.47
N GLY A 69 -15.51 -3.72 1.66
CA GLY A 69 -16.18 -2.40 1.58
C GLY A 69 -15.90 -1.44 2.74
N LYS A 70 -15.08 -1.84 3.73
CA LYS A 70 -14.66 -0.95 4.82
C LYS A 70 -13.41 -0.16 4.44
N VAL A 71 -13.29 1.03 5.03
CA VAL A 71 -12.13 1.90 4.92
C VAL A 71 -11.28 1.75 6.18
N TYR A 72 -9.99 1.45 5.99
CA TYR A 72 -8.99 1.41 7.04
C TYR A 72 -8.01 2.57 6.82
N ARG A 73 -7.75 3.38 7.86
CA ARG A 73 -6.92 4.59 7.76
C ARG A 73 -5.65 4.45 8.59
N SER A 74 -4.56 5.00 8.08
CA SER A 74 -3.29 5.17 8.80
C SER A 74 -2.94 6.66 8.83
N LEU A 75 -2.14 7.07 9.81
CA LEU A 75 -1.65 8.44 9.96
C LEU A 75 -0.25 8.64 9.34
N VAL A 76 0.33 7.60 8.75
CA VAL A 76 1.61 7.69 8.04
C VAL A 76 1.39 8.39 6.71
N ASN A 77 2.25 9.35 6.38
CA ASN A 77 2.20 10.10 5.13
C ASN A 77 3.61 10.30 4.56
N PHE A 78 3.70 10.54 3.25
CA PHE A 78 4.94 11.01 2.65
C PHE A 78 5.29 12.35 3.29
N LYS A 79 6.54 12.49 3.73
CA LYS A 79 7.04 13.80 4.12
C LYS A 79 7.29 14.56 2.83
N ASN A 80 6.70 15.75 2.69
CA ASN A 80 6.97 16.63 1.55
C ASN A 80 8.48 16.71 1.34
N LEU A 81 8.91 16.54 0.08
CA LEU A 81 10.30 16.67 -0.36
C LEU A 81 10.82 18.10 -0.21
#